data_AF-A0AAQ4ECA0-F1
#
_entry.id   AF-A0AAQ4ECA0-F1
#
_cell.length_a   1.000
_cell.length_b   1.000
_cell.length_c   1.000
_cell.angle_alpha   90.00
_cell.angle_beta   90.00
_cell.angle_gamma   90.00
#
_symmetry.space_group_name_H-M   'P 1'
#
loop_
_entity.id
_entity.type
_entity.pdbx_description
1 polymer ?
#
loop_
_entity_poly.entity_id
_entity_poly.type
_entity_poly.pdbx_seq_one_letter_code
_entity_poly.pdbx_strand_id
1 'polypeptide(L)'
;MVDYDHRGGTVLAIVVSMIFGAVVIVGSLGNALVFLVVLSNRRMRTTTNILIANLAVADLLFILFCVPFTACYYTLSYWPFGDAWCRIVEYLIIVCACASVYTLVLMSVDRFLAVVYPLWYTSIRTPANAFGCILLKWIIIFVACVPVLVSYGMVIFDDFHSSCEFRADAGYSFAAFGLSLCMMNFVVPLSLIFVLYALLLKRLWLGRAPGGR
;
A
#
# COMPACT_ATOMS: atom_id res chain seq x y z
N MET A 1 38.93 -6.08 8.43
CA MET A 1 37.62 -5.41 8.62
C MET A 1 37.05 -4.96 7.28
N VAL A 2 37.85 -4.37 6.38
CA VAL A 2 37.43 -3.98 5.01
C VAL A 2 36.91 -5.16 4.17
N ASP A 3 37.55 -6.35 4.22
CA ASP A 3 37.06 -7.55 3.51
C ASP A 3 35.73 -8.11 4.06
N TYR A 4 35.46 -7.93 5.36
CA TYR A 4 34.20 -8.36 5.98
C TYR A 4 33.05 -7.43 5.58
N ASP A 5 33.33 -6.13 5.51
CA ASP A 5 32.38 -5.12 5.05
C ASP A 5 32.05 -5.29 3.56
N HIS A 6 33.07 -5.55 2.73
CA HIS A 6 32.88 -5.78 1.30
C HIS A 6 32.13 -7.09 0.98
N ARG A 7 32.40 -8.17 1.74
CA ARG A 7 31.62 -9.42 1.67
C ARG A 7 30.19 -9.23 2.18
N GLY A 8 30.00 -8.48 3.27
CA GLY A 8 28.69 -8.14 3.81
C GLY A 8 27.84 -7.37 2.81
N GLY A 9 28.39 -6.32 2.19
CA GLY A 9 27.73 -5.55 1.14
C GLY A 9 27.40 -6.37 -0.12
N THR A 10 28.30 -7.26 -0.54
CA THR A 10 28.07 -8.13 -1.71
C THR A 10 26.97 -9.15 -1.45
N VAL A 11 26.97 -9.79 -0.27
CA VAL A 11 25.93 -10.74 0.13
C VAL A 11 24.58 -10.02 0.27
N LEU A 12 24.55 -8.84 0.89
CA LEU A 12 23.34 -8.02 0.99
C LEU A 12 22.79 -7.69 -0.39
N ALA A 13 23.64 -7.22 -1.31
CA ALA A 13 23.21 -6.85 -2.65
C ALA A 13 22.63 -8.04 -3.43
N ILE A 14 23.25 -9.21 -3.33
CA ILE A 14 22.76 -10.45 -3.94
C ILE A 14 21.39 -10.83 -3.35
N VAL A 15 21.27 -10.85 -2.01
CA VAL A 15 20.03 -11.23 -1.33
C VAL A 15 18.89 -10.27 -1.65
N VAL A 16 19.13 -8.95 -1.57
CA VAL A 16 18.14 -7.92 -1.91
C VAL A 16 17.69 -8.05 -3.35
N SER A 17 18.64 -8.21 -4.29
CA SER A 17 18.32 -8.35 -5.72
C SER A 17 17.48 -9.59 -6.00
N MET A 18 17.78 -10.73 -5.36
CA MET A 18 16.98 -11.95 -5.51
C MET A 18 15.56 -11.78 -4.96
N ILE A 19 15.43 -11.24 -3.74
CA ILE A 19 14.12 -11.08 -3.09
C ILE A 19 13.26 -10.08 -3.86
N PHE A 20 13.80 -8.91 -4.20
CA PHE A 20 13.04 -7.88 -4.88
C PHE A 20 12.74 -8.29 -6.33
N GLY A 21 13.66 -8.98 -7.01
CA GLY A 21 13.40 -9.59 -8.31
C GLY A 21 12.24 -10.59 -8.27
N ALA A 22 12.21 -11.46 -7.25
CA ALA A 22 11.10 -12.40 -7.05
C ALA A 22 9.76 -11.67 -6.77
N VAL A 23 9.78 -10.65 -5.92
CA VAL A 23 8.60 -9.81 -5.63
C VAL A 23 8.08 -9.14 -6.91
N VAL A 24 8.97 -8.60 -7.75
CA VAL A 24 8.60 -7.99 -9.02
C VAL A 24 7.96 -9.01 -9.96
N ILE A 25 8.58 -10.17 -10.15
CA ILE A 25 8.07 -11.19 -11.07
C ILE A 25 6.73 -11.75 -10.58
N VAL A 26 6.68 -12.28 -9.36
CA VAL A 26 5.48 -12.95 -8.83
C VAL A 26 4.37 -11.94 -8.59
N GLY A 27 4.70 -10.79 -8.01
CA GLY A 27 3.74 -9.76 -7.68
C GLY A 27 3.14 -9.09 -8.91
N SER A 28 3.93 -8.82 -9.95
CA SER A 28 3.41 -8.25 -11.20
C SER A 28 2.51 -9.24 -11.93
N LEU A 29 2.93 -10.50 -12.08
CA LEU A 29 2.13 -11.54 -12.73
C LEU A 29 0.80 -11.78 -11.99
N GLY A 30 0.84 -11.91 -10.67
CA GLY A 30 -0.34 -12.14 -9.85
C GLY A 30 -1.34 -10.99 -9.92
N ASN A 31 -0.88 -9.76 -9.67
CA ASN A 31 -1.76 -8.59 -9.67
C ASN A 31 -2.25 -8.24 -11.09
N ALA A 32 -1.42 -8.40 -12.13
CA ALA A 32 -1.86 -8.21 -13.51
C ALA A 32 -2.95 -9.22 -13.89
N LEU A 33 -2.81 -10.49 -13.52
CA LEU A 33 -3.83 -11.50 -13.77
C LEU A 33 -5.16 -11.14 -13.10
N VAL A 34 -5.13 -10.76 -11.81
CA VAL A 34 -6.33 -10.33 -11.08
C VAL A 34 -7.02 -9.16 -11.77
N PHE A 35 -6.25 -8.13 -12.14
CA PHE A 35 -6.77 -6.96 -12.84
C PHE A 35 -7.40 -7.33 -14.19
N LEU A 36 -6.70 -8.13 -15.01
CA LEU A 36 -7.17 -8.56 -16.34
C LEU A 36 -8.44 -9.40 -16.27
N VAL A 37 -8.55 -10.31 -15.30
CA VAL A 37 -9.74 -11.17 -15.12
C VAL A 37 -10.97 -10.34 -14.80
N VAL A 38 -10.86 -9.37 -13.90
CA VAL A 38 -11.98 -8.49 -13.53
C VAL A 38 -12.40 -7.60 -14.71
N LEU A 39 -11.44 -7.10 -15.48
CA LEU A 39 -11.71 -6.24 -16.64
C LEU A 39 -12.39 -6.99 -17.79
N SER A 40 -11.87 -8.19 -18.09
CA SER A 40 -12.31 -9.01 -19.22
C SER A 40 -13.69 -9.62 -19.00
N ASN A 41 -14.03 -9.97 -17.75
CA ASN A 41 -15.30 -10.60 -17.45
C ASN A 41 -16.34 -9.59 -16.93
N ARG A 42 -17.28 -9.18 -17.79
CA ARG A 42 -18.39 -8.26 -17.40
C ARG A 42 -19.24 -8.80 -16.25
N ARG A 43 -19.40 -10.13 -16.12
CA ARG A 43 -20.16 -10.75 -15.02
C ARG A 43 -19.45 -10.60 -13.67
N MET A 44 -18.15 -10.33 -13.67
CA MET A 44 -17.36 -10.10 -12.48
C MET A 44 -17.29 -8.63 -12.05
N ARG A 45 -18.01 -7.69 -12.70
CA ARG A 45 -17.97 -6.26 -12.32
C ARG A 45 -18.89 -5.92 -11.14
N THR A 46 -18.75 -6.67 -10.04
CA THR A 46 -19.41 -6.40 -8.76
C THR A 46 -18.61 -5.39 -7.94
N THR A 47 -19.23 -4.74 -6.96
CA THR A 47 -18.57 -3.79 -6.03
C THR A 47 -17.28 -4.36 -5.44
N THR A 48 -17.35 -5.57 -4.88
CA THR A 48 -16.20 -6.25 -4.27
C THR A 48 -15.07 -6.49 -5.27
N ASN A 49 -15.40 -6.94 -6.49
CA ASN A 49 -14.39 -7.21 -7.52
C ASN A 49 -13.76 -5.93 -8.08
N ILE A 50 -14.49 -4.82 -8.10
CA ILE A 50 -13.93 -3.49 -8.44
C ILE A 50 -12.92 -3.06 -7.37
N LEU A 51 -13.19 -3.31 -6.08
CA LEU A 51 -12.22 -3.06 -5.00
C LEU A 51 -10.98 -3.96 -5.14
N ILE A 52 -11.16 -5.25 -5.49
CA ILE A 52 -10.06 -6.18 -5.76
C ILE A 52 -9.21 -5.68 -6.94
N ALA A 53 -9.82 -5.22 -8.03
CA ALA A 53 -9.10 -4.65 -9.15
C ALA A 53 -8.34 -3.37 -8.76
N ASN A 54 -8.93 -2.51 -7.92
CA ASN A 54 -8.24 -1.32 -7.41
C ASN A 54 -7.03 -1.69 -6.53
N LEU A 55 -7.15 -2.73 -5.71
CA LEU A 55 -6.03 -3.26 -4.91
C LEU A 55 -4.89 -3.72 -5.83
N ALA A 56 -5.22 -4.50 -6.87
CA ALA A 56 -4.24 -4.95 -7.85
C ALA A 56 -3.55 -3.78 -8.59
N VAL A 57 -4.28 -2.70 -8.90
CA VAL A 57 -3.67 -1.49 -9.50
C VAL A 57 -2.68 -0.83 -8.52
N ALA A 58 -3.06 -0.66 -7.25
CA ALA A 58 -2.17 -0.07 -6.25
C ALA A 58 -0.90 -0.91 -6.04
N ASP A 59 -1.04 -2.24 -5.99
CA ASP A 59 0.08 -3.16 -5.83
C ASP A 59 0.98 -3.17 -7.08
N LEU A 60 0.42 -3.14 -8.29
CA LEU A 60 1.20 -3.01 -9.53
C LEU A 60 1.99 -1.70 -9.57
N LEU A 61 1.38 -0.58 -9.16
CA LEU A 61 2.08 0.70 -9.07
C LEU A 61 3.25 0.62 -8.07
N PHE A 62 3.04 0.04 -6.90
CA PHE A 62 4.10 -0.15 -5.91
C PHE A 62 5.23 -1.03 -6.46
N ILE A 63 4.88 -2.17 -7.05
CA ILE A 63 5.85 -3.15 -7.54
C ILE A 63 6.68 -2.60 -8.70
N LEU A 64 6.08 -1.85 -9.62
CA LEU A 64 6.77 -1.35 -10.80
C LEU A 64 7.57 -0.07 -10.53
N PHE A 65 7.04 0.82 -9.69
CA PHE A 65 7.62 2.17 -9.50
C PHE A 65 8.32 2.38 -8.16
N CYS A 66 8.17 1.48 -7.20
CA CYS A 66 8.81 1.62 -5.89
C CYS A 66 9.89 0.55 -5.69
N VAL A 67 9.54 -0.73 -5.84
CA VAL A 67 10.43 -1.85 -5.51
C VAL A 67 11.80 -1.79 -6.20
N PRO A 68 11.92 -1.50 -7.52
CA PRO A 68 13.23 -1.44 -8.17
C PRO A 68 14.12 -0.33 -7.61
N PHE A 69 13.53 0.82 -7.28
CA PHE A 69 14.27 1.97 -6.75
C PHE A 69 14.66 1.76 -5.28
N THR A 70 13.79 1.11 -4.49
CA THR A 70 14.16 0.62 -3.16
C THR A 70 15.29 -0.41 -3.26
N ALA A 71 15.32 -1.26 -4.30
CA ALA A 71 16.44 -2.18 -4.53
C ALA A 71 17.76 -1.40 -4.75
N CYS A 72 17.72 -0.38 -5.61
CA CYS A 72 18.86 0.49 -5.84
C CYS A 72 19.32 1.17 -4.56
N TYR A 73 18.41 1.65 -3.72
CA TYR A 73 18.74 2.25 -2.42
C TYR A 73 19.53 1.31 -1.50
N TYR A 74 19.20 0.01 -1.48
CA TYR A 74 19.92 -0.97 -0.66
C TYR A 74 21.20 -1.53 -1.28
N THR A 75 21.37 -1.41 -2.61
CA THR A 75 22.50 -2.01 -3.33
C THR A 75 23.55 -1.01 -3.77
N LEU A 76 23.19 0.26 -3.98
CA LEU A 76 24.09 1.33 -4.35
C LEU A 76 24.46 2.17 -3.14
N SER A 77 25.71 2.65 -3.11
CA SER A 77 26.20 3.60 -2.12
C SER A 77 25.84 5.06 -2.44
N TYR A 78 25.22 5.29 -3.60
CA TYR A 78 24.81 6.61 -4.08
C TYR A 78 23.44 6.57 -4.76
N TRP A 79 22.73 7.69 -4.79
CA TRP A 79 21.42 7.82 -5.43
C TRP A 79 21.55 8.48 -6.83
N PRO A 80 21.43 7.71 -7.93
CA PRO A 80 21.71 8.22 -9.28
C PRO A 80 20.53 8.99 -9.90
N PHE A 81 19.33 8.95 -9.32
CA PHE A 81 18.10 9.42 -9.97
C PHE A 81 17.76 10.89 -9.69
N GLY A 82 18.55 11.57 -8.85
CA GLY A 82 18.35 12.96 -8.47
C GLY A 82 17.26 13.20 -7.40
N ASP A 83 17.22 14.44 -6.89
CA ASP A 83 16.34 14.87 -5.79
C ASP A 83 14.85 14.75 -6.12
N ALA A 84 14.45 15.19 -7.31
CA ALA A 84 13.06 15.16 -7.74
C ALA A 84 12.50 13.72 -7.73
N TRP A 85 13.27 12.76 -8.25
CA TRP A 85 12.84 11.36 -8.28
C TRP A 85 12.82 10.73 -6.90
N CYS A 86 13.78 11.06 -6.02
CA CYS A 86 13.77 10.63 -4.63
C CYS A 86 12.45 11.01 -3.93
N ARG A 87 12.06 12.30 -4.01
CA ARG A 87 10.80 12.79 -3.43
C ARG A 87 9.58 12.05 -3.98
N ILE A 88 9.53 11.86 -5.30
CA ILE A 88 8.42 11.19 -5.99
C ILE A 88 8.32 9.73 -5.56
N VAL A 89 9.43 9.00 -5.52
CA VAL A 89 9.44 7.58 -5.14
C VAL A 89 8.99 7.40 -3.69
N GLU A 90 9.52 8.18 -2.74
CA GLU A 90 9.11 8.10 -1.33
C GLU A 90 7.63 8.46 -1.15
N TYR A 91 7.14 9.47 -1.86
CA TYR A 91 5.72 9.79 -1.89
C TYR A 91 4.88 8.64 -2.44
N LEU A 92 5.27 8.05 -3.57
CA LEU A 92 4.55 6.94 -4.20
C LEU A 92 4.55 5.68 -3.33
N ILE A 93 5.64 5.40 -2.60
CA ILE A 93 5.73 4.30 -1.63
C ILE A 93 4.59 4.42 -0.61
N ILE A 94 4.47 5.60 0.03
CA ILE A 94 3.46 5.83 1.07
C ILE A 94 2.05 5.87 0.47
N VAL A 95 1.88 6.51 -0.69
CA VAL A 95 0.58 6.57 -1.39
C VAL A 95 0.08 5.17 -1.75
N CYS A 96 0.93 4.32 -2.33
CA CYS A 96 0.52 2.98 -2.73
C CYS A 96 0.23 2.10 -1.51
N ALA A 97 1.04 2.20 -0.43
CA ALA A 97 0.78 1.49 0.83
C ALA A 97 -0.58 1.89 1.44
N CYS A 98 -0.86 3.20 1.51
CA CYS A 98 -2.17 3.72 1.90
C CYS A 98 -3.28 3.20 0.97
N ALA A 99 -3.05 3.27 -0.35
CA ALA A 99 -4.05 2.86 -1.33
C ALA A 99 -4.43 1.39 -1.16
N SER A 100 -3.48 0.51 -0.90
CA SER A 100 -3.74 -0.92 -0.66
C SER A 100 -4.45 -1.14 0.68
N VAL A 101 -3.92 -0.60 1.79
CA VAL A 101 -4.50 -0.86 3.12
C VAL A 101 -5.92 -0.27 3.28
N TYR A 102 -6.17 0.94 2.79
CA TYR A 102 -7.52 1.51 2.83
C TYR A 102 -8.48 0.84 1.83
N THR A 103 -7.97 0.18 0.78
CA THR A 103 -8.81 -0.71 -0.03
C THR A 103 -9.24 -1.94 0.77
N LEU A 104 -8.36 -2.53 1.58
CA LEU A 104 -8.72 -3.62 2.49
C LEU A 104 -9.76 -3.17 3.55
N VAL A 105 -9.66 -1.94 4.05
CA VAL A 105 -10.69 -1.35 4.91
C VAL A 105 -12.03 -1.27 4.17
N LEU A 106 -12.07 -0.73 2.94
CA LEU A 106 -13.28 -0.66 2.13
C LEU A 106 -13.86 -2.05 1.83
N MET A 107 -13.03 -3.05 1.56
CA MET A 107 -13.47 -4.44 1.37
C MET A 107 -14.08 -5.02 2.66
N SER A 108 -13.53 -4.67 3.82
CA SER A 108 -14.05 -5.09 5.13
C SER A 108 -15.41 -4.44 5.41
N VAL A 109 -15.56 -3.15 5.06
CA VAL A 109 -16.84 -2.42 5.13
C VAL A 109 -17.88 -3.03 4.18
N ASP A 110 -17.51 -3.29 2.92
CA ASP A 110 -18.39 -3.93 1.93
C ASP A 110 -18.95 -5.26 2.44
N ARG A 111 -18.09 -6.12 3.00
CA ARG A 111 -18.49 -7.39 3.63
C ARG A 111 -19.40 -7.18 4.84
N PHE A 112 -19.05 -6.23 5.71
CA PHE A 112 -19.84 -5.92 6.89
C PHE A 112 -21.25 -5.44 6.52
N LEU A 113 -21.37 -4.51 5.58
CA LEU A 113 -22.66 -3.99 5.12
C LEU A 113 -23.52 -5.07 4.45
N ALA A 114 -22.90 -5.93 3.64
CA ALA A 114 -23.59 -7.04 2.98
C ALA A 114 -24.27 -8.01 3.96
N VAL A 115 -23.64 -8.27 5.11
CA VAL A 115 -24.13 -9.23 6.11
C VAL A 115 -25.02 -8.59 7.17
N VAL A 116 -24.63 -7.42 7.68
CA VAL A 116 -25.33 -6.79 8.81
C VAL A 116 -26.53 -5.97 8.35
N TYR A 117 -26.45 -5.33 7.18
CA TYR A 117 -27.48 -4.42 6.66
C TYR A 117 -27.91 -4.77 5.22
N PRO A 118 -28.45 -5.99 4.97
CA PRO A 118 -28.67 -6.51 3.61
C PRO A 118 -29.68 -5.68 2.76
N LEU A 119 -30.70 -5.11 3.40
CA LEU A 119 -31.70 -4.28 2.71
C LEU A 119 -31.08 -2.97 2.20
N TRP A 120 -30.30 -2.30 3.04
CA TRP A 120 -29.60 -1.07 2.65
C TRP A 120 -28.47 -1.37 1.66
N TYR A 121 -27.70 -2.43 1.90
CA TYR A 121 -26.63 -2.89 1.00
C TYR A 121 -27.12 -3.09 -0.44
N THR A 122 -28.32 -3.66 -0.60
CA THR A 122 -28.91 -3.90 -1.93
C THR A 122 -29.11 -2.62 -2.74
N SER A 123 -29.41 -1.49 -2.08
CA SER A 123 -29.56 -0.19 -2.73
C SER A 123 -28.21 0.47 -3.05
N ILE A 124 -27.21 0.31 -2.19
CA ILE A 124 -25.92 1.03 -2.33
C ILE A 124 -24.86 0.28 -3.15
N ARG A 125 -25.01 -1.03 -3.38
CA ARG A 125 -24.00 -1.91 -4.03
C ARG A 125 -23.86 -1.72 -5.55
N THR A 126 -23.84 -0.47 -6.01
CA THR A 126 -23.68 -0.16 -7.43
C THR A 126 -22.20 0.03 -7.80
N PRO A 127 -21.78 -0.34 -9.03
CA PRO A 127 -20.44 -0.04 -9.51
C PRO A 127 -20.08 1.45 -9.44
N ALA A 128 -21.04 2.34 -9.72
CA ALA A 128 -20.83 3.79 -9.66
C ALA A 128 -20.45 4.25 -8.24
N ASN A 129 -21.14 3.76 -7.20
CA ASN A 129 -20.80 4.06 -5.81
C ASN A 129 -19.41 3.50 -5.45
N ALA A 130 -19.07 2.30 -5.92
CA ALA A 130 -17.75 1.70 -5.70
C ALA A 130 -16.64 2.59 -6.29
N PHE A 131 -16.80 3.04 -7.54
CA PHE A 131 -15.86 3.96 -8.19
C PHE A 131 -15.78 5.30 -7.47
N GLY A 132 -16.92 5.85 -7.01
CA GLY A 132 -16.95 7.08 -6.21
C GLY A 132 -16.14 6.94 -4.90
N CYS A 133 -16.32 5.84 -4.17
CA CYS A 133 -15.55 5.56 -2.95
C CYS A 133 -14.05 5.41 -3.25
N ILE A 134 -13.69 4.73 -4.33
CA ILE A 134 -12.30 4.58 -4.76
C ILE A 134 -11.69 5.94 -5.09
N LEU A 135 -12.37 6.75 -5.90
CA LEU A 135 -11.90 8.08 -6.30
C LEU A 135 -11.71 9.00 -5.09
N LEU A 136 -12.70 9.06 -4.21
CA LEU A 136 -12.63 9.84 -2.98
C LEU A 136 -11.44 9.39 -2.11
N LYS A 137 -11.27 8.08 -1.94
CA LYS A 137 -10.14 7.50 -1.20
C LYS A 137 -8.80 7.91 -1.82
N TRP A 138 -8.65 7.84 -3.14
CA TRP A 138 -7.42 8.27 -3.82
C TRP A 138 -7.12 9.75 -3.59
N ILE A 139 -8.13 10.62 -3.72
CA ILE A 139 -7.96 12.06 -3.47
C ILE A 139 -7.49 12.30 -2.03
N ILE A 140 -8.14 11.68 -1.05
CA ILE A 140 -7.76 11.79 0.37
C ILE A 140 -6.31 11.34 0.58
N ILE A 141 -5.91 10.21 0.01
CA ILE A 141 -4.55 9.68 0.16
C ILE A 141 -3.52 10.60 -0.49
N PHE A 142 -3.77 11.06 -1.72
CA PHE A 142 -2.84 11.95 -2.41
C PHE A 142 -2.60 13.23 -1.62
N VAL A 143 -3.67 13.83 -1.07
CA VAL A 143 -3.59 15.05 -0.26
C VAL A 143 -2.91 14.76 1.09
N ALA A 144 -3.30 13.70 1.78
CA ALA A 144 -2.75 13.35 3.09
C ALA A 144 -1.25 13.02 3.05
N CYS A 145 -0.75 12.49 1.93
CA CYS A 145 0.65 12.13 1.76
C CYS A 145 1.54 13.31 1.29
N VAL A 146 0.98 14.48 0.95
CA VAL A 146 1.78 15.64 0.47
C VAL A 146 2.97 15.98 1.38
N PRO A 147 2.88 15.92 2.73
CA PRO A 147 4.03 16.17 3.60
C PRO A 147 5.23 15.27 3.30
N VAL A 148 5.03 14.05 2.78
CA VAL A 148 6.13 13.14 2.39
C VAL A 148 7.01 13.75 1.28
N LEU A 149 6.43 14.45 0.30
CA LEU A 149 7.17 15.11 -0.79
C LEU A 149 8.12 16.21 -0.28
N VAL A 150 7.76 16.82 0.86
CA VAL A 150 8.53 17.92 1.46
C VAL A 150 9.56 17.37 2.45
N SER A 151 9.19 16.31 3.17
CA SER A 151 10.00 15.69 4.22
C SER A 151 11.14 14.81 3.71
N TYR A 152 11.05 14.28 2.50
CA TYR A 152 12.12 13.46 1.89
C TYR A 152 12.89 14.25 0.85
N GLY A 153 14.13 13.84 0.59
CA GLY A 153 14.95 14.38 -0.48
C GLY A 153 16.30 13.70 -0.58
N MET A 154 17.04 14.04 -1.63
CA MET A 154 18.39 13.56 -1.83
C MET A 154 19.34 14.30 -0.89
N VAL A 155 20.07 13.54 -0.08
CA VAL A 155 21.13 14.03 0.81
C VAL A 155 22.47 13.59 0.23
N ILE A 156 23.40 14.54 0.10
CA ILE A 156 24.76 14.30 -0.39
C ILE A 156 25.67 14.31 0.83
N PHE A 157 26.39 13.20 1.06
CA PHE A 157 27.34 13.08 2.17
C PHE A 157 28.75 13.49 1.75
N ASP A 158 29.16 13.08 0.55
CA ASP A 158 30.41 13.46 -0.10
C ASP A 158 30.29 13.37 -1.64
N ASP A 159 31.39 13.57 -2.36
CA ASP A 159 31.42 13.57 -3.84
C ASP A 159 30.96 12.23 -4.48
N PHE A 160 30.97 11.14 -3.72
CA PHE A 160 30.67 9.79 -4.20
C PHE A 160 29.49 9.11 -3.47
N HIS A 161 29.00 9.68 -2.37
CA HIS A 161 27.94 9.11 -1.53
C HIS A 161 26.74 10.05 -1.42
N SER A 162 25.57 9.51 -1.77
CA SER A 162 24.29 10.21 -1.63
C SER A 162 23.16 9.22 -1.42
N SER A 163 22.13 9.62 -0.69
CA SER A 163 20.98 8.75 -0.42
C SER A 163 19.67 9.53 -0.50
N CYS A 164 18.57 8.80 -0.64
CA CYS A 164 17.23 9.34 -0.54
C CYS A 164 16.74 9.14 0.90
N GLU A 165 16.66 10.23 1.68
CA GLU A 165 16.42 10.14 3.12
C GLU A 165 15.45 11.22 3.62
N PHE A 166 14.96 11.00 4.85
CA PHE A 166 14.20 12.01 5.57
C PHE A 166 15.09 13.20 5.91
N ARG A 167 14.66 14.39 5.51
CA ARG A 167 15.39 15.63 5.66
C ARG A 167 15.20 16.23 7.04
N ALA A 168 16.29 16.34 7.80
CA ALA A 168 16.28 16.99 9.11
C ALA A 168 15.89 18.48 9.06
N ASP A 169 16.11 19.14 7.92
CA ASP A 169 15.80 20.55 7.69
C ASP A 169 14.38 20.80 7.16
N ALA A 170 13.56 19.76 6.98
CA ALA A 170 12.19 19.89 6.48
C ALA A 170 11.18 20.48 7.49
N GLY A 171 11.62 20.81 8.71
CA GLY A 171 10.77 21.40 9.76
C GLY A 171 9.85 20.40 10.46
N TYR A 172 9.99 19.10 10.19
CA TYR A 172 9.25 18.02 10.84
C TYR A 172 10.16 17.23 11.77
N SER A 173 9.65 16.89 12.96
CA SER A 173 10.32 15.92 13.83
C SER A 173 10.22 14.52 13.22
N PHE A 174 11.37 13.86 12.99
CA PHE A 174 11.44 12.50 12.47
C PHE A 174 10.54 11.52 13.25
N ALA A 175 10.57 11.61 14.59
CA ALA A 175 9.77 10.74 15.45
C ALA A 175 8.27 11.02 15.31
N ALA A 176 7.85 12.29 15.32
CA ALA A 176 6.44 12.65 15.18
C ALA A 176 5.89 12.29 13.78
N PHE A 177 6.70 12.47 12.74
CA PHE A 177 6.36 12.11 11.37
C PHE A 177 6.30 10.60 11.17
N GLY A 178 7.27 9.85 11.69
CA GLY A 178 7.24 8.39 11.67
C GLY A 178 6.02 7.85 12.43
N LEU A 179 5.67 8.45 13.57
CA LEU A 179 4.48 8.08 14.33
C LEU A 179 3.19 8.37 13.56
N SER A 180 3.08 9.53 12.90
CA SER A 180 1.88 9.87 12.12
C SER A 180 1.69 8.92 10.93
N LEU A 181 2.78 8.58 10.21
CA LEU A 181 2.75 7.58 9.15
C LEU A 181 2.37 6.20 9.67
N CYS A 182 2.88 5.80 10.84
CA CYS A 182 2.55 4.53 11.49
C CYS A 182 1.05 4.46 11.86
N MET A 183 0.52 5.54 12.43
CA MET A 183 -0.90 5.63 12.78
C MET A 183 -1.78 5.52 11.53
N MET A 184 -1.42 6.26 10.48
CA MET A 184 -2.16 6.29 9.21
C MET A 184 -2.11 4.96 8.45
N ASN A 185 -0.95 4.33 8.33
CA ASN A 185 -0.78 3.12 7.51
C ASN A 185 -1.04 1.81 8.25
N PHE A 186 -0.90 1.78 9.58
CA PHE A 186 -1.01 0.54 10.34
C PHE A 186 -2.10 0.60 11.40
N VAL A 187 -1.99 1.48 12.39
CA VAL A 187 -2.85 1.41 13.59
C VAL A 187 -4.32 1.67 13.26
N VAL A 188 -4.63 2.76 12.56
CA VAL A 188 -5.99 3.11 12.15
C VAL A 188 -6.59 2.04 11.23
N PRO A 189 -5.97 1.65 10.10
CA PRO A 189 -6.60 0.68 9.22
C PRO A 189 -6.71 -0.72 9.84
N LEU A 190 -5.71 -1.21 10.58
CA LEU A 190 -5.79 -2.52 11.22
C LEU A 190 -6.86 -2.56 12.32
N SER A 191 -7.00 -1.50 13.11
CA SER A 191 -8.06 -1.41 14.12
C SER A 191 -9.45 -1.40 13.48
N LEU A 192 -9.64 -0.64 12.40
CA LEU A 192 -10.90 -0.63 11.65
C LEU A 192 -11.22 -2.02 11.08
N ILE A 193 -10.26 -2.66 10.41
CA ILE A 193 -10.41 -4.02 9.88
C ILE A 193 -10.79 -4.98 11.02
N PHE A 194 -10.03 -4.96 12.11
CA PHE A 194 -10.27 -5.84 13.26
C PHE A 194 -11.66 -5.66 13.85
N VAL A 195 -12.07 -4.43 14.13
CA VAL A 195 -13.39 -4.13 14.70
C VAL A 195 -14.50 -4.58 13.75
N LEU A 196 -14.39 -4.26 12.45
CA LEU A 196 -15.40 -4.65 11.45
C LEU A 196 -15.53 -6.18 11.35
N TYR A 197 -14.42 -6.91 11.33
CA TYR A 197 -14.44 -8.37 11.30
C TYR A 197 -14.95 -8.98 12.61
N ALA A 198 -14.59 -8.41 13.76
CA ALA A 198 -15.11 -8.88 15.06
C ALA A 198 -16.64 -8.72 15.14
N LEU A 199 -17.17 -7.58 14.70
CA LEU A 199 -18.62 -7.34 14.65
C LEU A 199 -19.32 -8.25 13.64
N LEU A 200 -18.71 -8.44 12.46
CA LEU A 200 -19.20 -9.37 11.44
C LEU A 200 -19.31 -10.80 11.99
N LEU A 201 -18.24 -11.30 12.63
CA LEU A 201 -18.23 -12.62 13.25
C LEU A 201 -19.30 -12.72 14.32
N LYS A 202 -19.37 -11.76 15.26
CA LYS A 202 -20.40 -11.73 16.30
C LYS A 202 -21.81 -11.84 15.70
N ARG A 203 -22.11 -11.11 14.62
CA ARG A 203 -23.41 -11.19 13.94
C ARG A 203 -23.65 -12.57 13.31
N LEU A 204 -22.65 -13.17 12.68
CA LEU A 204 -22.77 -14.51 12.08
C LEU A 204 -22.98 -15.60 13.11
N TRP A 205 -22.29 -15.52 14.26
CA TRP A 205 -22.45 -16.47 15.37
C TRP A 205 -23.83 -16.34 16.04
N LEU A 206 -24.26 -15.10 16.33
CA LEU A 206 -25.57 -14.85 16.93
C LEU A 206 -26.73 -15.12 15.96
N GLY A 207 -26.52 -14.93 14.65
CA GLY A 207 -27.51 -15.26 13.63
C GLY A 207 -27.65 -16.77 13.35
N ARG A 208 -26.71 -17.60 13.84
CA ARG A 208 -26.71 -19.06 13.69
C ARG A 208 -27.20 -19.84 14.92
N ALA A 209 -27.48 -19.21 16.07
CA ALA A 209 -27.97 -19.92 17.25
C ALA A 209 -29.21 -19.23 17.87
N PRO A 210 -30.28 -19.95 18.28
CA PRO A 210 -30.49 -21.41 18.32
C PRO A 210 -31.74 -21.89 17.52
N GLY A 211 -31.55 -22.85 16.61
CA GLY A 211 -32.63 -23.49 15.85
C GLY A 211 -32.32 -24.94 15.48
N GLY A 212 -31.70 -25.68 16.40
CA GLY A 212 -31.68 -27.14 16.37
C GLY A 212 -32.90 -27.67 17.12
N ARG A 213 -33.98 -27.94 16.38
CA ARG A 213 -35.03 -28.91 16.71
C ARG A 213 -35.43 -29.60 15.43
#